data_AF-A5U468-F1
#
_entry.id   AF-A5U468-F1
#
_cell.length_a   1.000
_cell.length_b   1.000
_cell.length_c   1.000
_cell.angle_alpha   90.00
_cell.angle_beta   90.00
_cell.angle_gamma   90.00
#
_symmetry.space_group_name_H-M   'P 1'
#
loop_
_entity.id
_entity.type
_entity.pdbx_description
1 polymer ?
#
loop_
_entity_poly.entity_id
_entity_poly.type
_entity_poly.pdbx_seq_one_letter_code
_entity_poly.pdbx_strand_id
1 'polypeptide(L)'
;MRALIIVDVQNDFCEGGSLAVTGGAALARAISDYLAEAADYHHVVATKDFHIDPGDHFSGTPDYSSSWPPHCVSGTPGADFHPSLDTSAIEAVFYKGAYTGAYSGFEGVDENGTPLLNWLRQRGVDEVDVVGIATDHCVRQTAEDAVRNGLATRVLVDLTAGVSADTTVAALEEMRTASVELVCSS
;
A
#
# COMPACT_ATOMS: atom_id res chain seq x y z
N MET A 1 -16.09 4.18 -12.44
CA MET A 1 -14.78 3.77 -12.99
C MET A 1 -13.88 3.32 -11.85
N ARG A 2 -13.38 2.08 -11.89
CA ARG A 2 -12.65 1.47 -10.78
C ARG A 2 -11.15 1.38 -11.02
N ALA A 3 -10.37 1.75 -10.00
CA ALA A 3 -8.92 1.57 -9.97
C ALA A 3 -8.48 0.57 -8.89
N LEU A 4 -7.37 -0.14 -9.11
CA LEU A 4 -6.65 -0.90 -8.09
C LEU A 4 -5.48 -0.07 -7.55
N ILE A 5 -5.35 0.00 -6.22
CA ILE A 5 -4.21 0.59 -5.53
C ILE A 5 -3.42 -0.53 -4.85
N ILE A 6 -2.22 -0.81 -5.35
CA ILE A 6 -1.29 -1.79 -4.79
C ILE A 6 -0.36 -1.09 -3.80
N VAL A 7 -0.54 -1.36 -2.51
CA VAL A 7 0.16 -0.64 -1.44
C VAL A 7 1.46 -1.35 -1.07
N ASP A 8 2.59 -0.66 -1.28
CA ASP A 8 3.91 -0.94 -0.69
C ASP A 8 4.38 -2.41 -0.75
N VAL A 9 4.19 -3.09 -1.87
CA VAL A 9 4.69 -4.46 -2.09
C VAL A 9 6.19 -4.43 -2.43
N GLN A 10 6.99 -3.98 -1.47
CA GLN A 10 8.44 -3.75 -1.61
C GLN A 10 9.26 -4.84 -0.91
N ASN A 11 10.53 -4.95 -1.30
CA ASN A 11 11.44 -5.96 -0.75
C ASN A 11 11.57 -5.89 0.78
N ASP A 12 11.69 -4.68 1.35
CA ASP A 12 11.87 -4.55 2.80
C ASP A 12 10.67 -5.01 3.62
N PHE A 13 9.47 -5.02 3.03
CA PHE A 13 8.24 -5.53 3.66
C PHE A 13 7.98 -7.02 3.39
N CYS A 14 8.84 -7.68 2.61
CA CYS A 14 8.76 -9.12 2.35
C CYS A 14 9.88 -9.88 3.08
N GLU A 15 9.77 -11.21 3.15
CA GLU A 15 10.76 -12.05 3.82
C GLU A 15 12.19 -11.81 3.30
N GLY A 16 13.13 -11.56 4.23
CA GLY A 16 14.52 -11.19 3.91
C GLY A 16 14.77 -9.67 3.88
N GLY A 17 13.71 -8.87 3.89
CA GLY A 17 13.73 -7.42 4.03
C GLY A 17 13.98 -6.93 5.46
N SER A 18 14.25 -5.63 5.62
CA SER A 18 14.55 -5.04 6.93
C SER A 18 13.34 -4.87 7.87
N LEU A 19 12.12 -4.88 7.33
CA LEU A 19 10.86 -4.73 8.05
C LEU A 19 9.80 -5.71 7.53
N ALA A 20 10.21 -6.97 7.41
CA ALA A 20 9.43 -8.01 6.75
C ALA A 20 8.08 -8.29 7.44
N VAL A 21 7.02 -8.38 6.63
CA VAL A 21 5.70 -8.89 7.02
C VAL A 21 5.58 -10.33 6.56
N THR A 22 5.15 -11.22 7.46
CA THR A 22 5.02 -12.65 7.15
C THR A 22 3.97 -12.86 6.06
N GLY A 23 4.33 -13.56 4.99
CA GLY A 23 3.49 -13.80 3.83
C GLY A 23 3.65 -12.77 2.71
N GLY A 24 4.49 -11.73 2.87
CA GLY A 24 4.65 -10.65 1.89
C GLY A 24 5.06 -11.14 0.50
N ALA A 25 6.02 -12.06 0.41
CA ALA A 25 6.47 -12.60 -0.88
C ALA A 25 5.39 -13.45 -1.58
N ALA A 26 4.57 -14.18 -0.81
CA ALA A 26 3.45 -14.96 -1.33
C ALA A 26 2.31 -14.04 -1.81
N LEU A 27 2.04 -12.97 -1.07
CA LEU A 27 1.07 -11.95 -1.43
C LEU A 27 1.43 -11.24 -2.75
N ALA A 28 2.70 -10.87 -2.94
CA ALA A 28 3.17 -10.26 -4.18
C ALA A 28 2.84 -11.11 -5.42
N ARG A 29 2.99 -12.44 -5.29
CA ARG A 29 2.60 -13.39 -6.33
C ARG A 29 1.08 -13.44 -6.51
N ALA A 30 0.32 -13.53 -5.42
CA ALA A 30 -1.13 -13.60 -5.46
C ALA A 30 -1.77 -12.36 -6.14
N ILE A 31 -1.22 -11.16 -5.90
CA ILE A 31 -1.66 -9.93 -6.58
C ILE A 31 -1.40 -10.01 -8.09
N SER A 32 -0.25 -10.56 -8.50
CA SER A 32 0.09 -10.74 -9.91
C SER A 32 -0.84 -11.73 -10.60
N ASP A 33 -1.12 -12.86 -9.94
CA ASP A 33 -2.04 -13.89 -10.44
C ASP A 33 -3.46 -13.32 -10.55
N TYR A 34 -3.92 -12.56 -9.55
CA TYR A 34 -5.22 -11.89 -9.57
C TYR A 34 -5.37 -10.92 -10.76
N LEU A 35 -4.34 -10.11 -11.01
CA LEU A 35 -4.31 -9.19 -12.16
C LEU A 35 -4.32 -9.92 -13.50
N ALA A 36 -3.70 -11.10 -13.59
CA ALA A 36 -3.65 -11.88 -14.82
C ALA A 36 -4.97 -12.61 -15.14
N GLU A 37 -5.71 -13.04 -14.13
CA GLU A 37 -6.85 -13.96 -14.30
C GLU A 37 -8.23 -13.28 -14.32
N ALA A 38 -8.44 -12.25 -13.49
CA ALA A 38 -9.80 -11.86 -13.09
C ALA A 38 -10.05 -10.35 -13.05
N ALA A 39 -9.02 -9.53 -13.20
CA ALA A 39 -9.12 -8.11 -12.89
C ALA A 39 -9.47 -7.25 -14.12
N ASP A 40 -10.72 -6.76 -14.17
CA ASP A 40 -11.14 -5.71 -15.11
C ASP A 40 -11.05 -4.32 -14.43
N TYR A 41 -9.82 -3.87 -14.17
CA TYR A 41 -9.57 -2.51 -13.68
C TYR A 41 -9.39 -1.55 -14.84
N HIS A 42 -9.98 -0.36 -14.71
CA HIS A 42 -9.73 0.71 -15.66
C HIS A 42 -8.35 1.32 -15.44
N HIS A 43 -7.90 1.34 -14.18
CA HIS A 43 -6.60 1.83 -13.79
C HIS A 43 -5.93 0.97 -12.73
N VAL A 44 -4.61 0.78 -12.82
CA VAL A 44 -3.81 0.13 -11.79
C VAL A 44 -2.66 1.04 -11.41
N VAL A 45 -2.55 1.33 -10.12
CA VAL A 45 -1.49 2.17 -9.55
C VAL A 45 -0.87 1.49 -8.35
N ALA A 46 0.34 1.91 -7.99
CA ALA A 46 1.02 1.40 -6.81
C ALA A 46 1.56 2.54 -5.95
N THR A 47 1.78 2.25 -4.67
CA THR A 47 2.51 3.14 -3.76
C THR A 47 3.85 2.53 -3.41
N LYS A 48 4.78 3.40 -3.01
CA LYS A 48 6.04 3.02 -2.39
C LYS A 48 6.33 3.91 -1.20
N ASP A 49 6.72 3.29 -0.08
CA ASP A 49 7.57 4.00 0.88
C ASP A 49 8.93 4.30 0.23
N PHE A 50 9.38 5.53 0.41
CA PHE A 50 10.55 6.03 -0.29
C PHE A 50 11.31 7.04 0.56
N HIS A 51 12.00 6.55 1.58
CA HIS A 51 12.62 7.38 2.61
C HIS A 51 13.99 7.91 2.16
N ILE A 52 14.15 9.24 2.11
CA ILE A 52 15.44 9.90 1.83
C ILE A 52 16.12 10.27 3.15
N ASP A 53 15.40 11.02 3.99
CA ASP A 53 15.84 11.40 5.33
C ASP A 53 14.60 11.65 6.20
N PRO A 54 13.95 10.59 6.73
CA PRO A 54 12.64 10.72 7.37
C PRO A 54 12.73 11.12 8.86
N GLY A 55 13.91 11.52 9.34
CA GLY A 55 14.13 11.96 10.73
C GLY A 55 13.74 10.90 11.76
N ASP A 56 12.92 11.30 12.73
CA ASP A 56 12.50 10.48 13.88
C ASP A 56 11.69 9.22 13.50
N HIS A 57 11.26 9.09 12.24
CA HIS A 57 10.67 7.85 11.71
C HIS A 57 11.65 6.67 11.81
N PHE A 58 12.97 6.92 11.67
CA PHE A 58 13.99 5.89 11.81
C PHE A 58 14.64 5.91 13.20
N SER A 59 14.68 4.74 13.82
CA SER A 59 15.28 4.52 15.14
C SER A 59 16.06 3.20 15.18
N GLY A 60 17.21 3.21 15.88
CA GLY A 60 17.93 2.00 16.23
C GLY A 60 17.27 1.19 17.35
N THR A 61 16.30 1.79 18.05
CA THR A 61 15.46 1.16 19.08
C THR A 61 14.00 1.55 18.82
N PRO A 62 13.40 1.02 17.74
CA PRO A 62 12.06 1.41 17.32
C PRO A 62 10.99 0.94 18.32
N ASP A 63 9.93 1.73 18.45
CA ASP A 63 8.73 1.40 19.22
C ASP A 63 7.68 0.63 18.40
N TYR A 64 7.90 0.49 17.08
CA TYR A 64 6.99 -0.16 16.13
C TYR A 64 5.58 0.43 16.13
N SER A 65 5.50 1.74 16.41
CA SER A 65 4.25 2.50 16.39
C SER A 65 4.45 3.85 15.72
N SER A 66 5.43 4.63 16.20
CA SER A 66 5.78 5.93 15.67
C SER A 66 7.20 5.98 15.07
N SER A 67 8.01 4.96 15.35
CA SER A 67 9.39 4.81 14.89
C SER A 67 9.67 3.37 14.48
N TRP A 68 10.55 3.22 13.48
CA TRP A 68 10.81 1.99 12.76
C TRP A 68 12.31 1.79 12.53
N PRO A 69 12.80 0.56 12.31
CA PRO A 69 14.15 0.39 11.80
C PRO A 69 14.26 1.01 10.39
N PRO A 70 15.46 1.38 9.90
CA PRO A 70 15.62 1.80 8.51
C PRO A 70 15.05 0.77 7.52
N HIS A 71 14.17 1.22 6.64
CA HIS A 71 13.49 0.43 5.62
C HIS A 71 13.20 1.30 4.40
N CYS A 72 12.97 0.70 3.24
CA CYS A 72 12.59 1.37 1.99
C CYS A 72 13.39 2.64 1.70
N VAL A 73 14.70 2.59 2.01
CA VAL A 73 15.61 3.73 1.83
C VAL A 73 15.78 3.97 0.34
N SER A 74 15.62 5.21 -0.08
CA SER A 74 15.71 5.65 -1.47
C SER A 74 17.01 5.17 -2.12
N GLY A 75 16.88 4.55 -3.29
CA GLY A 75 18.01 4.02 -4.07
C GLY A 75 18.60 2.70 -3.55
N THR A 76 18.00 2.07 -2.53
CA THR A 76 18.40 0.74 -2.06
C THR A 76 17.51 -0.36 -2.65
N PRO A 77 18.01 -1.61 -2.76
CA PRO A 77 17.19 -2.73 -3.19
C PRO A 77 15.96 -2.96 -2.31
N GLY A 78 16.03 -2.60 -1.01
CA GLY A 78 14.90 -2.70 -0.09
C GLY A 78 13.67 -1.87 -0.50
N ALA A 79 13.89 -0.76 -1.20
CA ALA A 79 12.84 0.11 -1.73
C ALA A 79 12.27 -0.35 -3.08
N ASP A 80 12.87 -1.36 -3.73
CA ASP A 80 12.35 -1.90 -4.98
C ASP A 80 11.08 -2.73 -4.75
N PHE A 81 10.24 -2.84 -5.78
CA PHE A 81 9.11 -3.77 -5.72
C PHE A 81 9.63 -5.19 -5.57
N HIS A 82 8.88 -6.03 -4.84
CA HIS A 82 9.24 -7.42 -4.72
C HIS A 82 9.21 -8.11 -6.09
N PRO A 83 10.21 -8.94 -6.45
CA PRO A 83 10.33 -9.51 -7.80
C PRO A 83 9.20 -10.48 -8.19
N SER A 84 8.41 -10.95 -7.22
CA SER A 84 7.20 -11.74 -7.49
C SER A 84 5.98 -10.89 -7.87
N LEU A 85 6.06 -9.55 -7.76
CA LEU A 85 5.01 -8.65 -8.24
C LEU A 85 5.26 -8.33 -9.72
N ASP A 86 4.31 -8.69 -10.59
CA ASP A 86 4.28 -8.19 -11.95
C ASP A 86 3.83 -6.73 -11.95
N THR A 87 4.69 -5.88 -12.50
CA THR A 87 4.48 -4.42 -12.52
C THR A 87 3.97 -3.93 -13.87
N SER A 88 3.76 -4.81 -14.86
CA SER A 88 3.41 -4.42 -16.22
C SER A 88 2.08 -3.67 -16.35
N ALA A 89 1.15 -3.92 -15.42
CA ALA A 89 -0.15 -3.26 -15.39
C ALA A 89 -0.11 -1.89 -14.69
N ILE A 90 0.93 -1.59 -13.91
CA ILE A 90 1.01 -0.38 -13.08
C ILE A 90 1.28 0.83 -13.97
N GLU A 91 0.32 1.75 -14.03
CA GLU A 91 0.40 2.98 -14.83
C GLU A 91 1.16 4.11 -14.14
N ALA A 92 1.13 4.15 -12.81
CA ALA A 92 1.79 5.16 -12.00
C ALA A 92 2.18 4.62 -10.63
N VAL A 93 3.31 5.11 -10.12
CA VAL A 93 3.84 4.80 -8.78
C VAL A 93 3.86 6.08 -7.96
N PHE A 94 3.27 6.04 -6.77
CA PHE A 94 3.18 7.17 -5.85
C PHE A 94 4.13 6.98 -4.68
N TYR A 95 5.12 7.85 -4.57
CA TYR A 95 6.14 7.80 -3.54
C TYR A 95 5.70 8.61 -2.33
N LYS A 96 5.74 8.00 -1.15
CA LYS A 96 5.40 8.64 0.13
C LYS A 96 6.58 8.55 1.10
N GLY A 97 6.57 9.43 2.11
CA GLY A 97 7.49 9.36 3.24
C GLY A 97 8.92 9.86 3.01
N ALA A 98 9.17 10.69 1.99
CA ALA A 98 10.53 11.13 1.64
C ALA A 98 11.32 11.78 2.80
N TYR A 99 10.65 12.64 3.58
CA TYR A 99 11.28 13.45 4.64
C TYR A 99 10.54 13.37 5.98
N THR A 100 9.58 12.46 6.11
CA THR A 100 8.78 12.20 7.31
C THR A 100 8.17 10.80 7.21
N GLY A 101 7.64 10.25 8.30
CA GLY A 101 6.74 9.10 8.19
C GLY A 101 5.47 9.46 7.41
N ALA A 102 5.00 8.53 6.58
CA ALA A 102 3.73 8.63 5.85
C ALA A 102 3.16 7.22 5.68
N TYR A 103 1.85 7.07 5.87
CA TYR A 103 1.21 5.75 5.80
C TYR A 103 0.22 5.68 4.63
N SER A 104 -0.53 6.75 4.40
CA SER A 104 -1.54 6.77 3.35
C SER A 104 -0.92 6.93 1.97
N GLY A 105 -1.37 6.15 0.99
CA GLY A 105 -1.07 6.36 -0.42
C GLY A 105 -1.49 7.74 -0.92
N PHE A 106 -2.46 8.38 -0.27
CA PHE A 106 -2.92 9.74 -0.60
C PHE A 106 -1.95 10.84 -0.17
N GLU A 107 -0.92 10.51 0.63
CA GLU A 107 0.22 11.40 0.92
C GLU A 107 1.30 11.33 -0.18
N GLY A 108 1.19 10.36 -1.09
CA GLY A 108 2.16 10.11 -2.14
C GLY A 108 1.97 10.97 -3.40
N VAL A 109 3.07 11.16 -4.12
CA VAL A 109 3.11 11.84 -5.43
C VAL A 109 3.82 10.97 -6.47
N ASP A 110 3.40 11.06 -7.74
CA ASP A 110 4.10 10.40 -8.84
C ASP A 110 5.41 11.12 -9.22
N GLU A 111 6.13 10.59 -10.22
CA GLU A 111 7.38 11.16 -10.73
C GLU A 111 7.25 12.61 -11.24
N ASN A 112 6.02 13.05 -11.57
CA ASN A 112 5.72 14.41 -12.02
C ASN A 112 5.25 15.31 -10.87
N GLY A 113 5.21 14.80 -9.63
CA GLY A 113 4.70 15.52 -8.47
C GLY A 113 3.17 15.55 -8.40
N THR A 114 2.46 14.71 -9.14
CA THR A 114 1.00 14.63 -9.12
C THR A 114 0.54 13.83 -7.90
N PRO A 115 -0.28 14.39 -7.00
CA PRO A 115 -0.85 13.62 -5.89
C PRO A 115 -1.79 12.51 -6.37
N LEU A 116 -1.81 11.38 -5.67
CA LEU A 116 -2.66 10.22 -6.01
C LEU A 116 -4.13 10.61 -6.25
N LEU A 117 -4.71 11.40 -5.35
CA LEU A 117 -6.11 11.84 -5.49
C LEU A 117 -6.36 12.61 -6.80
N ASN A 118 -5.42 13.49 -7.17
CA ASN A 118 -5.54 14.29 -8.38
C ASN A 118 -5.41 13.41 -9.61
N TRP A 119 -4.48 12.46 -9.60
CA TRP A 119 -4.30 11.50 -10.68
C TRP A 119 -5.57 10.66 -10.93
N LEU A 120 -6.19 10.16 -9.85
CA LEU A 120 -7.44 9.39 -9.89
C LEU A 120 -8.60 10.23 -10.43
N ARG A 121 -8.79 11.44 -9.91
CA ARG A 121 -9.88 12.35 -10.31
C ARG A 121 -9.78 12.80 -11.77
N GLN A 122 -8.56 13.08 -12.26
CA GLN A 122 -8.34 13.44 -13.65
C GLN A 122 -8.74 12.34 -14.63
N ARG A 123 -8.75 11.08 -14.16
CA ARG A 123 -9.19 9.90 -14.93
C ARG A 123 -10.65 9.55 -14.70
N GLY A 124 -11.35 10.26 -13.84
CA GLY A 124 -12.76 9.98 -13.52
C GLY A 124 -12.96 8.73 -12.66
N VAL A 125 -11.93 8.32 -11.91
CA VAL A 125 -12.06 7.24 -10.92
C VAL A 125 -12.95 7.69 -9.76
N ASP A 126 -13.97 6.88 -9.47
CA ASP A 126 -14.94 7.07 -8.38
C ASP A 126 -14.95 5.86 -7.41
N GLU A 127 -14.31 4.76 -7.79
CA GLU A 127 -14.24 3.51 -7.06
C GLU A 127 -12.79 3.02 -6.96
N VAL A 128 -12.37 2.54 -5.79
CA VAL A 128 -11.03 1.95 -5.60
C VAL A 128 -11.09 0.63 -4.86
N ASP A 129 -10.24 -0.31 -5.29
CA ASP A 129 -9.89 -1.49 -4.51
C ASP A 129 -8.45 -1.32 -3.99
N VAL A 130 -8.23 -1.68 -2.73
CA VAL A 130 -6.92 -1.56 -2.07
C VAL A 130 -6.41 -2.94 -1.67
N VAL A 131 -5.15 -3.22 -2.01
CA VAL A 131 -4.42 -4.46 -1.71
C VAL A 131 -3.00 -4.15 -1.26
N GLY A 132 -2.26 -5.13 -0.74
CA GLY A 132 -0.83 -4.98 -0.42
C GLY A 132 -0.52 -4.99 1.07
N ILE A 133 0.50 -4.21 1.47
CA ILE A 133 1.17 -4.33 2.77
C ILE A 133 1.32 -2.94 3.43
N ALA A 134 1.20 -2.77 4.74
CA ALA A 134 0.64 -3.72 5.70
C ALA A 134 -0.86 -3.43 5.94
N THR A 135 -1.66 -4.47 6.14
CA THR A 135 -3.13 -4.38 6.39
C THR A 135 -3.47 -3.36 7.47
N ASP A 136 -2.70 -3.37 8.56
CA ASP A 136 -2.87 -2.60 9.79
C ASP A 136 -2.26 -1.19 9.78
N HIS A 137 -1.47 -0.89 8.75
CA HIS A 137 -0.83 0.41 8.57
C HIS A 137 -1.25 1.04 7.24
N CYS A 138 -0.40 0.94 6.21
CA CYS A 138 -0.58 1.66 4.96
C CYS A 138 -1.87 1.31 4.22
N VAL A 139 -2.28 0.03 4.22
CA VAL A 139 -3.54 -0.40 3.58
C VAL A 139 -4.73 0.23 4.28
N ARG A 140 -4.83 0.10 5.61
CA ARG A 140 -5.90 0.74 6.41
C ARG A 140 -5.95 2.23 6.16
N GLN A 141 -4.82 2.93 6.31
CA GLN A 141 -4.85 4.40 6.21
C GLN A 141 -5.21 4.88 4.81
N THR A 142 -4.72 4.18 3.77
CA THR A 142 -5.08 4.44 2.37
C THR A 142 -6.56 4.21 2.13
N ALA A 143 -7.14 3.11 2.62
CA ALA A 143 -8.55 2.80 2.44
C ALA A 143 -9.46 3.82 3.16
N GLU A 144 -9.13 4.18 4.39
CA GLU A 144 -9.87 5.23 5.12
C GLU A 144 -9.81 6.58 4.41
N ASP A 145 -8.64 6.98 3.91
CA ASP A 145 -8.50 8.23 3.19
C ASP A 145 -9.21 8.21 1.84
N ALA A 146 -9.29 7.06 1.16
CA ALA A 146 -10.10 6.92 -0.04
C ALA A 146 -11.57 7.25 0.26
N VAL A 147 -12.13 6.68 1.35
CA VAL A 147 -13.50 6.99 1.79
C VAL A 147 -13.65 8.47 2.15
N ARG A 148 -12.71 9.03 2.93
CA ARG A 148 -12.73 10.48 3.29
C ARG A 148 -12.70 11.38 2.06
N ASN A 149 -12.08 10.94 0.97
CA ASN A 149 -12.01 11.65 -0.30
C ASN A 149 -13.19 11.40 -1.25
N GLY A 150 -14.19 10.62 -0.80
CA GLY A 150 -15.44 10.36 -1.51
C GLY A 150 -15.36 9.24 -2.55
N LEU A 151 -14.37 8.35 -2.45
CA LEU A 151 -14.24 7.18 -3.31
C LEU A 151 -14.96 5.99 -2.68
N ALA A 152 -15.77 5.27 -3.46
CA ALA A 152 -16.32 4.00 -3.04
C ALA A 152 -15.18 2.99 -2.92
N THR A 153 -14.92 2.51 -1.70
CA THR A 153 -13.66 1.85 -1.36
C THR A 153 -13.90 0.41 -0.91
N ARG A 154 -13.17 -0.53 -1.52
CA ARG A 154 -13.07 -1.90 -1.04
C ARG A 154 -11.63 -2.25 -0.68
N VAL A 155 -11.47 -3.15 0.28
CA VAL A 155 -10.20 -3.83 0.55
C VAL A 155 -10.38 -5.30 0.25
N LEU A 156 -9.54 -5.86 -0.62
CA LEU A 156 -9.54 -7.29 -0.93
C LEU A 156 -8.70 -8.01 0.13
N VAL A 157 -9.35 -8.49 1.19
CA VAL A 157 -8.66 -8.86 2.44
C VAL A 157 -7.68 -10.02 2.28
N ASP A 158 -7.99 -10.95 1.38
CA ASP A 158 -7.15 -12.09 0.99
C ASP A 158 -5.93 -11.69 0.13
N LEU A 159 -5.93 -10.44 -0.36
CA LEU A 159 -4.80 -9.80 -1.02
C LEU A 159 -4.17 -8.72 -0.14
N THR A 160 -4.15 -8.93 1.18
CA THR A 160 -3.40 -8.10 2.13
C THR A 160 -2.59 -8.95 3.10
N ALA A 161 -1.52 -8.37 3.66
CA ALA A 161 -0.76 -8.98 4.75
C ALA A 161 -0.52 -7.97 5.87
N GLY A 162 -0.82 -8.33 7.11
CA GLY A 162 -0.67 -7.46 8.28
C GLY A 162 0.51 -7.85 9.15
N VAL A 163 1.01 -6.89 9.95
CA VAL A 163 2.21 -7.06 10.78
C VAL A 163 1.99 -8.11 11.86
N SER A 164 0.84 -8.07 12.54
CA SER A 164 0.44 -9.09 13.53
C SER A 164 -1.05 -9.40 13.45
N ALA A 165 -1.46 -10.56 13.97
CA ALA A 165 -2.86 -10.97 13.94
C ALA A 165 -3.77 -10.00 14.71
N ASP A 166 -3.35 -9.55 15.89
CA ASP A 166 -4.17 -8.69 16.76
C ASP A 166 -4.37 -7.30 16.14
N THR A 167 -3.30 -6.71 15.60
CA THR A 167 -3.36 -5.40 14.93
C THR A 167 -4.12 -5.48 13.61
N THR A 168 -4.02 -6.61 12.90
CA THR A 168 -4.81 -6.86 11.68
C THR A 168 -6.30 -6.90 12.01
N VAL A 169 -6.72 -7.64 13.04
CA VAL A 169 -8.14 -7.72 13.44
C VAL A 169 -8.68 -6.34 13.78
N ALA A 170 -7.96 -5.57 14.61
CA ALA A 170 -8.36 -4.21 14.96
C ALA A 170 -8.49 -3.31 13.72
N ALA A 171 -7.52 -3.37 12.80
CA ALA A 171 -7.54 -2.58 11.59
C ALA A 171 -8.72 -2.91 10.66
N LEU A 172 -9.09 -4.18 10.54
CA LEU A 172 -10.27 -4.58 9.77
C LEU A 172 -11.57 -4.02 10.40
N GLU A 173 -11.67 -3.99 11.73
CA GLU A 173 -12.83 -3.42 12.44
C GLU A 173 -12.92 -1.89 12.26
N GLU A 174 -11.78 -1.20 12.32
CA GLU A 174 -11.69 0.23 12.07
C GLU A 174 -12.08 0.58 10.63
N MET A 175 -11.59 -0.18 9.64
CA MET A 175 -11.96 -0.01 8.24
C MET A 175 -13.48 -0.19 8.02
N ARG A 176 -14.10 -1.20 8.63
CA ARG A 176 -15.56 -1.39 8.58
C ARG A 176 -16.29 -0.17 9.16
N THR A 177 -15.81 0.34 10.30
CA THR A 177 -16.39 1.52 10.96
C THR A 177 -16.24 2.77 10.09
N ALA A 178 -15.14 2.87 9.34
CA ALA A 178 -14.87 3.92 8.37
C ALA A 178 -15.60 3.74 7.02
N SER A 179 -16.57 2.81 6.92
CA SER A 179 -17.34 2.53 5.69
C SER A 179 -16.51 1.99 4.52
N VAL A 180 -15.37 1.35 4.81
CA VAL A 180 -14.64 0.54 3.83
C VAL A 180 -15.34 -0.82 3.71
N GLU A 181 -15.63 -1.25 2.49
CA GLU A 181 -16.15 -2.59 2.24
C GLU A 181 -15.01 -3.61 2.27
N LEU A 182 -15.14 -4.65 3.10
CA LEU A 182 -14.16 -5.74 3.17
C LEU A 182 -14.69 -6.95 2.40
N VAL A 183 -13.98 -7.37 1.35
CA VAL A 183 -14.38 -8.47 0.47
C VAL A 183 -13.20 -9.40 0.19
N CYS A 184 -13.47 -10.62 -0.28
CA CYS A 184 -12.44 -11.49 -0.85
C CYS A 184 -12.35 -11.27 -2.36
N SER A 185 -11.20 -11.63 -2.96
CA SER A 185 -10.94 -11.47 -4.40
C SER A 185 -11.68 -12.47 -5.32
N SER A 186 -12.38 -13.45 -4.72
CA SER A 186 -13.12 -14.54 -5.39
C SER A 186 -14.45 -14.14 -6.04
#